data_AF-A0A919GNF3-F1
#
_entry.id   AF-A0A919GNF3-F1
#
_cell.length_a   1.000
_cell.length_b   1.000
_cell.length_c   1.000
_cell.angle_alpha   90.00
_cell.angle_beta   90.00
_cell.angle_gamma   90.00
#
_symmetry.space_group_name_H-M   'P 1'
#
loop_
_entity.id
_entity.type
_entity.pdbx_description
1 polymer ?
#
loop_
_entity_poly.entity_id
_entity_poly.type
_entity_poly.pdbx_seq_one_letter_code
_entity_poly.pdbx_strand_id
1 'polypeptide(L)'
;MLYVVSGPPAAGKSSWIQARAKAEDIVIDLDRITVALCGPGAPSWNHDEIQSKVALRARYAAIDEALKHIDVRDVYLIHTMPSARWQAKYKRLGAKVVAVDPGRDVVMQRIRDMRHDGLLAVATRWYSQQAKSSTQTTARQASRSW
;
A
#
# COMPACT_ATOMS: atom_id res chain seq x y z
N MET A 1 13.32 -3.52 10.36
CA MET A 1 13.40 -2.78 9.06
C MET A 1 12.01 -2.35 8.62
N LEU A 2 11.86 -1.22 7.89
CA LEU A 2 10.57 -0.81 7.32
C LEU A 2 10.41 -1.24 5.85
N TYR A 3 9.36 -2.01 5.55
CA TYR A 3 8.91 -2.37 4.20
C TYR A 3 7.64 -1.60 3.85
N VAL A 4 7.72 -0.71 2.87
CA VAL A 4 6.54 0.00 2.33
C VAL A 4 6.06 -0.76 1.11
N VAL A 5 4.99 -1.53 1.28
CA VAL A 5 4.39 -2.36 0.23
C VAL A 5 3.36 -1.53 -0.53
N SER A 6 3.68 -1.23 -1.77
CA SER A 6 2.85 -0.49 -2.73
C SER A 6 2.36 -1.42 -3.83
N GLY A 7 1.43 -0.94 -4.65
CA GLY A 7 0.78 -1.70 -5.70
C GLY A 7 -0.70 -1.35 -5.82
N PRO A 8 -1.32 -1.60 -6.98
CA PRO A 8 -2.73 -1.31 -7.20
C PRO A 8 -3.59 -2.20 -6.28
N PRO A 9 -4.89 -1.89 -6.11
CA PRO A 9 -5.82 -2.83 -5.45
C PRO A 9 -5.81 -4.19 -6.17
N ALA A 10 -6.16 -5.26 -5.46
CA ALA A 10 -6.16 -6.64 -5.97
C ALA A 10 -4.81 -7.21 -6.50
N ALA A 11 -3.69 -6.49 -6.34
CA ALA A 11 -2.38 -6.95 -6.78
C ALA A 11 -1.81 -8.16 -6.01
N GLY A 12 -2.35 -8.49 -4.82
CA GLY A 12 -1.85 -9.55 -3.96
C GLY A 12 -0.85 -9.09 -2.88
N LYS A 13 -0.88 -7.80 -2.49
CA LYS A 13 -0.01 -7.22 -1.45
C LYS A 13 -0.07 -8.01 -0.14
N SER A 14 -1.28 -8.30 0.35
CA SER A 14 -1.47 -9.01 1.63
C SER A 14 -0.94 -10.45 1.57
N SER A 15 -1.06 -11.13 0.42
CA SER A 15 -0.47 -12.45 0.17
C SER A 15 1.06 -12.40 0.09
N TRP A 16 1.62 -11.36 -0.55
CA TRP A 16 3.07 -11.16 -0.61
C TRP A 16 3.68 -10.99 0.78
N ILE A 17 3.00 -10.25 1.66
CA ILE A 17 3.39 -10.08 3.07
C ILE A 17 3.24 -11.39 3.83
N GLN A 18 2.10 -12.09 3.70
CA GLN A 18 1.84 -13.35 4.41
C GLN A 18 2.91 -14.41 4.14
N ALA A 19 3.46 -14.44 2.92
CA ALA A 19 4.53 -15.38 2.56
C ALA A 19 5.91 -15.02 3.15
N ARG A 20 6.06 -13.88 3.84
CA ARG A 20 7.37 -13.32 4.25
C ARG A 20 7.44 -12.89 5.71
N ALA A 21 6.37 -12.28 6.21
CA ALA A 21 6.29 -11.80 7.58
C ALA A 21 6.32 -12.99 8.56
N LYS A 22 7.05 -12.81 9.65
CA LYS A 22 7.08 -13.73 10.79
C LYS A 22 6.01 -13.34 11.80
N ALA A 23 5.73 -14.24 12.74
CA ALA A 23 4.72 -14.00 13.79
C ALA A 23 5.03 -12.77 14.67
N GLU A 24 6.32 -12.42 14.80
CA GLU A 24 6.77 -11.29 15.63
C GLU A 24 6.83 -9.96 14.87
N ASP A 25 6.63 -9.98 13.55
CA ASP A 25 6.69 -8.78 12.70
C ASP A 25 5.38 -7.99 12.76
N ILE A 26 5.47 -6.69 12.49
CA ILE A 26 4.31 -5.79 12.55
C ILE A 26 3.75 -5.62 11.14
N VAL A 27 2.47 -5.97 10.93
CA VAL A 27 1.78 -5.79 9.65
C VAL A 27 0.69 -4.74 9.78
N ILE A 28 0.81 -3.66 9.02
CA ILE A 28 -0.17 -2.57 8.97
C ILE A 28 -0.87 -2.60 7.60
N ASP A 29 -2.08 -3.16 7.60
CA ASP A 29 -2.96 -3.29 6.45
C ASP A 29 -4.32 -2.68 6.79
N LEU A 30 -4.76 -1.69 6.02
CA LEU A 30 -6.02 -0.99 6.31
C LEU A 30 -7.20 -1.96 6.30
N ASP A 31 -7.24 -2.88 5.32
CA ASP A 31 -8.39 -3.78 5.18
C ASP A 31 -8.49 -4.73 6.38
N ARG A 32 -7.35 -5.24 6.87
CA ARG A 32 -7.30 -6.06 8.08
C ARG A 32 -7.69 -5.29 9.34
N ILE A 33 -7.21 -4.06 9.48
CA ILE A 33 -7.58 -3.19 10.61
C ILE A 33 -9.08 -2.91 10.58
N THR A 34 -9.66 -2.63 9.41
CA THR A 34 -11.09 -2.38 9.30
C THR A 34 -11.88 -3.62 9.72
N VAL A 35 -11.55 -4.80 9.18
CA VAL A 35 -12.21 -6.07 9.57
C VAL A 35 -12.14 -6.33 11.08
N ALA A 36 -10.99 -6.10 11.69
CA ALA A 36 -10.80 -6.31 13.13
C ALA A 36 -11.62 -5.35 14.02
N LEU A 37 -12.00 -4.20 13.50
CA LEU A 37 -12.79 -3.19 14.21
C LEU A 37 -14.29 -3.26 13.90
N CYS A 38 -14.69 -4.06 12.91
CA CYS A 38 -16.09 -4.23 12.53
C CYS A 38 -16.79 -5.28 13.42
N GLY A 39 -18.12 -5.17 13.50
CA GLY A 39 -18.95 -6.16 14.18
C GLY A 39 -18.97 -7.53 13.48
N PRO A 40 -19.44 -8.58 14.16
CA PRO A 40 -19.55 -9.93 13.59
C PRO A 40 -20.36 -9.94 12.28
N GLY A 41 -19.89 -10.71 11.29
CA GLY A 41 -20.57 -10.83 9.99
C GLY A 41 -20.29 -9.70 9.00
N ALA A 42 -19.48 -8.71 9.38
CA ALA A 42 -19.02 -7.70 8.43
C ALA A 42 -18.24 -8.34 7.27
N PRO A 43 -18.42 -7.86 6.03
CA PRO A 43 -17.66 -8.36 4.90
C PRO A 43 -16.17 -8.06 5.08
N SER A 44 -15.30 -8.86 4.48
CA SER A 44 -13.85 -8.61 4.54
C SER A 44 -13.38 -7.39 3.74
N TRP A 45 -14.26 -6.81 2.92
CA TRP A 45 -14.04 -5.64 2.06
C TRP A 45 -15.34 -4.86 1.88
N ASN A 46 -15.28 -3.68 1.23
CA ASN A 46 -16.45 -2.81 0.99
C ASN A 46 -17.18 -2.40 2.28
N HIS A 47 -16.39 -1.99 3.27
CA HIS A 47 -16.86 -1.50 4.56
C HIS A 47 -17.58 -0.16 4.42
N ASP A 48 -18.47 0.15 5.36
CA ASP A 48 -19.13 1.45 5.36
C ASP A 48 -18.13 2.60 5.66
N GLU A 49 -18.55 3.83 5.35
CA GLU A 49 -17.67 5.00 5.46
C GLU A 49 -17.26 5.30 6.91
N ILE A 50 -18.13 5.06 7.89
CA ILE A 50 -17.85 5.29 9.31
C ILE A 50 -16.81 4.28 9.80
N GLN A 51 -17.01 2.99 9.50
CA GLN A 51 -16.02 1.93 9.78
C GLN A 51 -14.66 2.26 9.17
N SER A 52 -14.66 2.66 7.90
CA SER A 52 -13.45 3.03 7.16
C SER A 52 -12.73 4.24 7.80
N LYS A 53 -13.48 5.24 8.27
CA LYS A 53 -12.91 6.42 8.97
C LYS A 53 -12.26 6.02 10.29
N VAL A 54 -12.91 5.18 11.09
CA VAL A 54 -12.36 4.69 12.37
C VAL A 54 -11.08 3.89 12.12
N ALA A 55 -11.12 2.95 11.19
CA ALA A 55 -9.96 2.14 10.81
C ALA A 55 -8.79 2.97 10.28
N LEU A 56 -9.07 4.02 9.50
CA LEU A 56 -8.03 4.93 9.02
C LEU A 56 -7.32 5.66 10.17
N ARG A 57 -8.04 6.07 11.23
CA ARG A 57 -7.43 6.69 12.41
C ARG A 57 -6.60 5.70 13.20
N ALA A 58 -7.11 4.49 13.42
CA ALA A 58 -6.36 3.40 14.05
C ALA A 58 -5.08 3.08 13.28
N ARG A 59 -5.15 3.04 11.94
CA ARG A 59 -3.98 2.84 11.08
C ARG A 59 -2.90 3.90 11.28
N TYR A 60 -3.26 5.18 11.39
CA TYR A 60 -2.25 6.22 11.62
C TYR A 60 -1.57 6.08 12.98
N ALA A 61 -2.34 5.80 14.03
CA ALA A 61 -1.78 5.53 15.36
C ALA A 61 -0.85 4.30 15.33
N ALA A 62 -1.26 3.22 14.66
CA ALA A 62 -0.44 2.03 14.49
C ALA A 62 0.86 2.31 13.73
N ILE A 63 0.82 3.15 12.68
CA ILE A 63 2.04 3.56 11.96
C ILE A 63 2.97 4.32 12.91
N ASP A 64 2.47 5.32 13.63
CA ASP A 64 3.31 6.14 14.48
C ASP A 64 3.98 5.34 15.60
N GLU A 65 3.29 4.33 16.14
CA GLU A 65 3.89 3.41 17.11
C GLU A 65 4.89 2.45 16.46
N ALA A 66 4.51 1.76 15.38
CA ALA A 66 5.37 0.77 14.73
C ALA A 66 6.70 1.36 14.25
N LEU A 67 6.72 2.63 13.83
CA LEU A 67 7.93 3.32 13.41
C LEU A 67 8.97 3.49 14.52
N LYS A 68 8.60 3.36 15.79
CA LYS A 68 9.53 3.40 16.93
C LYS A 68 10.29 2.08 17.13
N HIS A 69 9.80 1.00 16.52
CA HIS A 69 10.31 -0.36 16.74
C HIS A 69 11.01 -0.94 15.50
N ILE A 70 11.29 -0.12 14.47
CA ILE A 70 11.86 -0.59 13.19
C ILE A 70 13.30 -1.09 13.29
N ASP A 71 13.97 -0.81 14.40
CA ASP A 71 15.31 -1.27 14.78
C ASP A 71 15.29 -2.71 15.34
N VAL A 72 14.20 -3.10 16.00
CA VAL A 72 14.05 -4.42 16.64
C VAL A 72 13.06 -5.35 15.94
N ARG A 73 12.14 -4.82 15.13
CA ARG A 73 11.13 -5.59 14.37
C ARG A 73 11.09 -5.18 12.91
N ASP A 74 10.68 -6.12 12.06
CA ASP A 74 10.28 -5.79 10.70
C ASP A 74 8.85 -5.26 10.68
N VAL A 75 8.64 -4.18 9.94
CA VAL A 75 7.35 -3.50 9.80
C VAL A 75 6.94 -3.52 8.34
N TYR A 76 5.83 -4.18 8.04
CA TYR A 76 5.22 -4.23 6.71
C TYR A 76 4.04 -3.28 6.66
N LEU A 77 4.20 -2.18 5.92
CA LEU A 77 3.16 -1.16 5.76
C LEU A 77 2.61 -1.19 4.35
N ILE A 78 1.33 -1.56 4.19
CA ILE A 78 0.64 -1.34 2.92
C ILE A 78 0.31 0.15 2.79
N HIS A 79 0.89 0.78 1.77
CA HIS A 79 0.54 2.13 1.36
C HIS A 79 0.58 2.24 -0.17
N THR A 80 -0.59 2.06 -0.81
CA THR A 80 -0.73 1.96 -2.28
C THR A 80 -0.26 3.21 -3.04
N MET A 81 -0.60 4.41 -2.56
CA MET A 81 -0.20 5.67 -3.19
C MET A 81 0.20 6.68 -2.10
N PRO A 82 1.43 6.59 -1.56
CA PRO A 82 1.90 7.54 -0.56
C PRO A 82 2.03 8.93 -1.18
N SER A 83 1.61 9.96 -0.44
CA SER A 83 1.87 11.35 -0.83
C SER A 83 3.38 11.64 -0.82
N ALA A 84 3.82 12.71 -1.49
CA ALA A 84 5.23 13.12 -1.50
C ALA A 84 5.81 13.29 -0.08
N ARG A 85 5.01 13.78 0.87
CA ARG A 85 5.39 13.87 2.29
C ARG A 85 5.70 12.51 2.90
N TRP A 86 4.84 11.51 2.65
CA TRP A 86 5.06 10.14 3.13
C TRP A 86 6.26 9.49 2.45
N GLN A 87 6.42 9.66 1.13
CA GLN A 87 7.59 9.18 0.39
C GLN A 87 8.89 9.74 0.97
N ALA A 88 8.94 11.04 1.26
CA ALA A 88 10.10 11.67 1.90
C ALA A 88 10.35 11.13 3.31
N LYS A 89 9.29 10.90 4.11
CA LYS A 89 9.41 10.26 5.44
C LYS A 89 10.01 8.86 5.32
N TYR A 90 9.51 8.03 4.41
CA TYR A 90 10.02 6.67 4.20
C TYR A 90 11.46 6.65 3.70
N LYS A 91 11.84 7.55 2.80
CA LYS A 91 13.22 7.70 2.35
C LYS A 91 14.16 8.02 3.51
N ARG A 92 13.80 8.95 4.41
CA ARG A 92 14.60 9.28 5.59
C ARG A 92 14.76 8.11 6.56
N LEU A 93 13.74 7.27 6.66
CA LEU A 93 13.75 6.07 7.51
C LEU A 93 14.46 4.87 6.85
N GLY A 94 15.06 5.03 5.67
CA GLY A 94 15.73 3.94 4.96
C GLY A 94 14.78 2.83 4.52
N ALA A 95 13.50 3.14 4.31
CA ALA A 95 12.48 2.14 4.00
C ALA A 95 12.75 1.40 2.68
N LYS A 96 12.51 0.10 2.66
CA LYS A 96 12.47 -0.71 1.44
C LYS A 96 11.09 -0.58 0.81
N VAL A 97 11.02 0.08 -0.34
CA VAL A 97 9.78 0.19 -1.11
C VAL A 97 9.63 -1.04 -2.00
N VAL A 98 8.53 -1.77 -1.84
CA VAL A 98 8.22 -2.98 -2.61
C VAL A 98 6.96 -2.71 -3.44
N ALA A 99 7.09 -2.73 -4.77
CA ALA A 99 5.94 -2.66 -5.67
C ALA A 99 5.47 -4.08 -6.00
N VAL A 100 4.27 -4.44 -5.56
CA VAL A 100 3.61 -5.69 -5.93
C VAL A 100 2.63 -5.39 -7.06
N ASP A 101 2.93 -5.88 -8.26
CA ASP A 101 2.13 -5.65 -9.46
C ASP A 101 2.23 -6.89 -10.39
N PRO A 102 1.17 -7.69 -10.52
CA PRO A 102 1.12 -8.81 -11.46
C PRO A 102 0.80 -8.38 -12.90
N GLY A 103 0.65 -7.08 -13.16
CA GLY A 103 0.27 -6.53 -14.46
C GLY A 103 -1.17 -6.04 -14.50
N ARG A 104 -1.40 -5.03 -15.36
CA ARG A 104 -2.67 -4.29 -15.46
C ARG A 104 -3.84 -5.20 -15.77
N ASP A 105 -3.71 -6.09 -16.74
CA ASP A 105 -4.84 -6.92 -17.18
C ASP A 105 -5.28 -7.88 -16.08
N VAL A 106 -4.32 -8.49 -15.38
CA VAL A 106 -4.58 -9.37 -14.22
C VAL A 106 -5.28 -8.60 -13.10
N VAL A 107 -4.80 -7.40 -12.77
CA VAL A 107 -5.40 -6.56 -11.73
C VAL A 107 -6.81 -6.14 -12.09
N MET A 108 -7.03 -5.67 -13.31
CA MET A 108 -8.35 -5.23 -13.76
C MET A 108 -9.33 -6.39 -13.80
N GLN A 109 -8.91 -7.58 -14.24
CA GLN A 109 -9.76 -8.77 -14.22
C GLN A 109 -10.15 -9.14 -12.78
N ARG A 110 -9.19 -9.21 -11.86
CA ARG A 110 -9.47 -9.51 -10.44
C ARG A 110 -10.46 -8.54 -9.82
N ILE A 111 -10.35 -7.24 -10.13
CA ILE A 111 -11.29 -6.24 -9.61
C ILE A 111 -12.71 -6.47 -10.15
N ARG A 112 -12.86 -6.81 -11.43
CA ARG A 112 -14.17 -7.15 -12.01
C ARG A 112 -14.77 -8.38 -11.35
N ASP A 113 -13.96 -9.41 -11.12
CA ASP A 113 -14.40 -10.65 -10.47
C ASP A 113 -14.87 -10.40 -9.02
N MET A 114 -14.23 -9.46 -8.32
CA MET A 114 -14.65 -8.99 -6.99
C MET A 114 -15.93 -8.14 -7.01
N ARG A 115 -16.41 -7.73 -8.19
CA ARG A 115 -17.58 -6.86 -8.39
C ARG A 115 -17.48 -5.55 -7.58
N HIS A 116 -16.30 -4.95 -7.55
CA HIS A 116 -16.02 -3.75 -6.76
C HIS A 116 -15.57 -2.58 -7.64
N ASP A 117 -16.53 -1.91 -8.28
CA ASP A 117 -16.25 -0.84 -9.25
C ASP A 117 -15.45 0.32 -8.67
N GLY A 118 -15.61 0.62 -7.37
CA GLY A 118 -14.82 1.63 -6.68
C GLY A 118 -13.29 1.41 -6.74
N LEU A 119 -12.83 0.15 -6.88
CA LEU A 119 -11.40 -0.16 -6.99
C LEU A 119 -10.84 0.07 -8.40
N LEU A 120 -11.69 0.10 -9.44
CA LEU A 120 -11.25 0.34 -10.82
C LEU A 120 -10.65 1.73 -10.98
N ALA A 121 -11.26 2.74 -10.38
CA ALA A 121 -10.75 4.11 -10.39
C ALA A 121 -9.38 4.20 -9.69
N VAL A 122 -9.22 3.50 -8.56
CA VAL A 122 -7.96 3.46 -7.81
C VAL A 122 -6.86 2.75 -8.60
N ALA A 123 -7.16 1.60 -9.21
CA ALA A 123 -6.22 0.87 -10.07
C ALA A 123 -5.80 1.70 -11.28
N THR A 124 -6.76 2.30 -11.98
CA THR A 124 -6.51 3.18 -13.13
C THR A 124 -5.58 4.31 -12.75
N ARG A 125 -5.90 5.01 -11.65
CA ARG A 125 -5.06 6.09 -11.11
C ARG A 125 -3.65 5.63 -10.77
N TRP A 126 -3.49 4.43 -10.22
CA TRP A 126 -2.18 3.86 -9.88
C TRP A 126 -1.33 3.64 -11.14
N TYR A 127 -1.87 2.97 -12.16
CA TYR A 127 -1.17 2.74 -13.43
C TYR A 127 -0.83 4.04 -14.17
N SER A 128 -1.72 5.04 -14.13
CA SER A 128 -1.42 6.35 -14.73
C SER A 128 -0.28 7.08 -14.02
N GLN A 129 -0.13 6.95 -12.69
CA GLN A 129 1.00 7.54 -11.97
C GLN A 129 2.31 6.83 -12.29
N GLN A 130 2.30 5.49 -12.35
CA GLN A 130 3.45 4.69 -12.75
C GLN A 130 3.98 5.08 -14.13
N ALA A 131 3.08 5.24 -15.12
CA ALA A 131 3.45 5.67 -16.46
C ALA A 131 4.11 7.06 -16.48
N LYS A 132 3.64 8.01 -15.66
CA LYS A 132 4.25 9.35 -15.56
C LYS A 132 5.64 9.29 -14.93
N SER A 133 5.83 8.45 -13.91
CA SER A 133 7.13 8.27 -13.26
C SER A 133 8.16 7.62 -14.18
N SER A 134 7.77 6.67 -15.03
CA SER A 134 8.69 6.07 -16.01
C SER A 134 9.10 7.07 -17.10
N THR A 135 8.19 7.93 -17.57
CA THR A 135 8.50 8.99 -18.54
C THR A 135 9.39 10.10 -17.97
N GLN A 136 9.31 10.41 -16.68
CA GLN A 136 10.19 11.42 -16.06
C GLN A 136 11.64 10.95 -15.88
N THR A 137 11.86 9.65 -15.67
CA THR A 137 13.22 9.09 -15.57
C THR A 137 13.95 9.17 -16.91
N THR A 138 13.25 8.98 -18.04
CA THR A 138 13.85 9.06 -19.38
C THR A 138 14.15 10.49 -19.85
N ALA A 139 13.49 11.51 -19.28
CA ALA A 139 13.67 12.91 -19.68
C ALA A 139 14.85 13.63 -18.99
N ARG A 140 15.56 13.00 -18.03
CA ARG A 140 16.61 13.65 -17.20
C ARG A 140 18.05 13.43 -17.67
N GLN A 141 18.28 13.19 -18.96
CA GLN A 141 19.64 13.14 -19.53
C GLN A 141 19.79 14.14 -20.68
N ALA A 142 19.81 15.43 -20.34
CA ALA A 142 20.44 16.44 -21.19
C ALA A 142 21.89 16.58 -20.70
N SER A 143 22.83 16.01 -21.46
CA SER A 143 24.26 16.21 -21.31
C SER A 143 24.59 17.69 -21.33
N ARG A 144 25.06 18.25 -20.21
CA ARG A 144 25.80 19.50 -20.24
C ARG A 144 27.26 19.15 -20.49
N SER A 145 27.69 19.40 -21.72
CA SER A 145 29.11 19.52 -22.06
C SER A 145 29.61 20.88 -21.55
N TRP A 146 30.57 20.85 -20.63
CA TRP A 146 31.53 21.92 -20.37
C TRP A 146 32.89 21.27 -20.19
#